data_AF-A0A962LYD8-F1
#
_entry.id   AF-A0A962LYD8-F1
#
_cell.length_a   1.000
_cell.length_b   1.000
_cell.length_c   1.000
_cell.angle_alpha   90.00
_cell.angle_beta   90.00
_cell.angle_gamma   90.00
#
_symmetry.space_group_name_H-M   'P 1'
#
loop_
_entity.id
_entity.type
_entity.pdbx_description
1 polymer ?
#
loop_
_entity_poly.entity_id
_entity_poly.type
_entity_poly.pdbx_seq_one_letter_code
_entity_poly.pdbx_strand_id
1 'polypeptide(L)'
;MAHEFSTDGAISEMAIVDTFTKLIFGQEGDFNSSEQLIIQAFRLVDTRVELDTHRDMGHYLRALGVAEMIQLVTRVQACLTDGLHAIARVGKTSVLDRRAH
;
A
#
# COMPACT_ATOMS: atom_id res chain seq x y z
N MET A 1 24.72 3.77 -18.63
CA MET A 1 23.68 4.76 -18.32
C MET A 1 23.18 4.46 -16.93
N ALA A 2 23.46 5.36 -15.98
CA ALA A 2 23.14 5.17 -14.58
C ALA A 2 21.63 5.35 -14.36
N HIS A 3 21.01 4.38 -13.71
CA HIS A 3 19.73 4.57 -13.02
C HIS A 3 19.82 3.86 -11.67
N GLU A 4 20.57 4.47 -10.77
CA GLU A 4 20.60 4.09 -9.36
C GLU A 4 19.32 4.64 -8.70
N PHE A 5 18.24 3.85 -8.71
CA PHE A 5 17.16 4.06 -7.75
C PHE A 5 17.55 3.40 -6.43
N SER A 6 18.21 4.17 -5.58
CA SER A 6 18.33 3.83 -4.16
C SER A 6 17.67 4.92 -3.33
N THR A 7 16.38 4.74 -3.06
CA THR A 7 15.71 5.23 -1.85
C THR A 7 14.79 4.13 -1.32
N ASP A 8 15.41 3.21 -0.57
CA ASP A 8 14.91 2.70 0.71
C ASP A 8 13.38 2.61 0.90
N GLY A 9 12.79 1.44 0.60
CA GLY A 9 11.59 0.91 1.26
C GLY A 9 10.22 1.57 1.02
N ALA A 10 10.12 2.73 0.35
CA ALA A 10 8.85 3.43 0.17
C ALA A 10 8.08 2.94 -1.07
N ILE A 11 6.81 2.56 -0.88
CA ILE A 11 5.88 2.25 -1.98
C ILE A 11 5.55 3.55 -2.74
N SER A 12 5.79 3.57 -4.05
CA SER A 12 5.50 4.74 -4.90
C SER A 12 4.00 4.85 -5.20
N GLU A 13 3.53 6.07 -5.53
CA GLU A 13 2.15 6.29 -5.98
C GLU A 13 1.81 5.43 -7.21
N MET A 14 2.75 5.31 -8.16
CA MET A 14 2.57 4.51 -9.36
C MET A 14 2.37 3.02 -9.04
N ALA A 15 3.05 2.48 -8.03
CA ALA A 15 2.81 1.10 -7.61
C ALA A 15 1.38 0.89 -7.09
N ILE A 16 0.80 1.89 -6.41
CA ILE A 16 -0.61 1.86 -5.96
C ILE A 16 -1.55 1.88 -7.16
N VAL A 17 -1.33 2.79 -8.10
CA VAL A 17 -2.12 2.91 -9.33
C VAL A 17 -2.06 1.63 -10.16
N ASP A 18 -0.88 1.03 -10.31
CA ASP A 18 -0.69 -0.23 -11.04
C ASP A 18 -1.44 -1.38 -10.35
N THR A 19 -1.33 -1.48 -9.02
CA THR A 19 -2.06 -2.50 -8.24
C THR A 19 -3.57 -2.35 -8.38
N PHE A 20 -4.10 -1.12 -8.31
CA PHE A 20 -5.52 -0.86 -8.51
C PHE A 20 -5.96 -1.19 -9.93
N THR A 21 -5.12 -0.88 -10.92
CA THR A 21 -5.36 -1.24 -12.32
C THR A 21 -5.45 -2.76 -12.48
N LYS A 22 -4.58 -3.53 -11.84
CA LYS A 22 -4.65 -5.00 -11.83
C LYS A 22 -5.92 -5.54 -11.18
N LEU A 23 -6.31 -4.99 -10.03
CA LEU A 23 -7.58 -5.33 -9.35
C LEU A 23 -8.78 -5.04 -10.25
N ILE A 24 -8.80 -3.86 -10.86
CA ILE A 24 -9.82 -3.46 -11.83
C ILE A 24 -9.87 -4.53 -12.91
N PHE A 25 -8.78 -4.85 -13.60
CA PHE A 25 -8.83 -5.79 -14.72
C PHE A 25 -8.94 -7.28 -14.34
N GLY A 26 -9.06 -7.60 -13.05
CA GLY A 26 -9.29 -8.98 -12.60
C GLY A 26 -8.07 -9.89 -12.83
N GLN A 27 -6.86 -9.35 -12.71
CA GLN A 27 -5.64 -10.16 -12.72
C GLN A 27 -5.50 -10.87 -11.35
N GLU A 28 -6.34 -11.88 -11.12
CA GLU A 28 -6.39 -12.64 -9.87
C GLU A 28 -5.28 -13.71 -9.86
N GLY A 29 -4.24 -13.54 -9.04
CA GLY A 29 -3.31 -14.64 -8.71
C GLY A 29 -1.85 -14.28 -8.52
N ASP A 30 -1.36 -13.20 -9.14
CA ASP A 30 0.08 -12.88 -9.17
C ASP A 30 0.39 -11.52 -8.51
N PHE A 31 -0.18 -11.27 -7.33
CA PHE A 31 0.21 -10.09 -6.53
C PHE A 31 1.52 -10.37 -5.79
N ASN A 32 2.55 -9.59 -6.12
CA ASN A 32 3.83 -9.63 -5.41
C ASN A 32 3.70 -9.04 -3.99
N SER A 33 4.76 -9.16 -3.19
CA SER A 33 4.75 -8.70 -1.78
C SER A 33 4.37 -7.22 -1.63
N SER A 34 4.83 -6.35 -2.52
CA SER A 34 4.51 -4.92 -2.49
C SER A 34 3.04 -4.67 -2.83
N GLU A 35 2.50 -5.39 -3.80
CA GLU A 35 1.08 -5.30 -4.19
C GLU A 35 0.17 -5.83 -3.09
N GLN A 36 0.57 -6.90 -2.39
CA GLN A 36 -0.15 -7.39 -1.22
C GLN A 36 -0.14 -6.38 -0.07
N LEU A 37 0.96 -5.65 0.15
CA LEU A 37 1.01 -4.57 1.13
C LEU A 37 0.06 -3.42 0.76
N ILE A 38 -0.01 -3.07 -0.53
CA ILE A 38 -0.95 -2.06 -1.03
C ILE A 38 -2.40 -2.51 -0.82
N ILE A 39 -2.71 -3.77 -1.12
CA ILE A 39 -4.05 -4.36 -0.90
C ILE A 39 -4.42 -4.33 0.58
N GLN A 40 -3.48 -4.66 1.48
CA GLN A 40 -3.72 -4.58 2.92
C GLN A 40 -3.94 -3.14 3.39
N ALA A 41 -3.11 -2.19 2.93
CA ALA A 41 -3.31 -0.78 3.24
C ALA A 41 -4.67 -0.28 2.71
N PHE A 42 -5.08 -0.72 1.53
CA PHE A 42 -6.41 -0.40 0.98
C PHE A 42 -7.53 -0.90 1.90
N ARG A 43 -7.47 -2.15 2.38
CA ARG A 43 -8.44 -2.69 3.37
C ARG A 43 -8.48 -1.88 4.66
N LEU A 44 -7.33 -1.36 5.12
CA LEU A 44 -7.26 -0.55 6.33
C LEU A 44 -7.87 0.86 6.16
N VAL A 45 -7.70 1.49 5.00
CA VAL A 45 -8.18 2.87 4.79
C VAL A 45 -9.65 2.97 4.34
N ASP A 46 -10.21 1.88 3.82
CA ASP A 46 -11.60 1.84 3.35
C ASP A 46 -12.30 0.55 3.82
N THR A 47 -13.07 0.68 4.90
CA THR A 47 -13.77 -0.44 5.54
C THR A 47 -14.80 -1.13 4.64
N ARG A 48 -15.22 -0.46 3.55
CA ARG A 48 -16.15 -1.05 2.57
C ARG A 48 -15.57 -2.28 1.87
N VAL A 49 -14.23 -2.40 1.81
CA VAL A 49 -13.55 -3.50 1.13
C VAL A 49 -12.80 -4.43 2.10
N GLU A 50 -13.00 -4.27 3.41
CA GLU A 50 -12.20 -4.96 4.44
C GLU A 50 -12.21 -6.49 4.28
N LEU A 51 -13.37 -7.06 3.92
CA LEU A 51 -13.58 -8.50 3.77
C LEU A 51 -13.83 -8.93 2.32
N ASP A 52 -13.70 -7.99 1.38
CA ASP A 52 -14.02 -8.24 -0.04
C ASP A 52 -13.01 -9.20 -0.69
N THR A 53 -13.46 -9.90 -1.73
CA THR A 53 -12.54 -10.61 -2.64
C THR A 53 -11.80 -9.61 -3.52
N HIS A 54 -10.65 -9.97 -4.10
CA HIS A 54 -9.95 -9.10 -5.05
C HIS A 54 -10.85 -8.68 -6.23
N ARG A 55 -11.71 -9.59 -6.69
CA ARG A 55 -12.72 -9.31 -7.70
C ARG A 55 -13.71 -8.23 -7.26
N ASP A 56 -14.25 -8.32 -6.06
CA ASP A 56 -15.20 -7.33 -5.52
C ASP A 56 -14.53 -5.97 -5.31
N MET A 57 -13.28 -5.96 -4.82
CA MET A 57 -12.45 -4.76 -4.75
C MET A 57 -12.27 -4.11 -6.13
N GLY A 58 -12.04 -4.91 -7.17
CA GLY A 58 -11.94 -4.45 -8.56
C GLY A 58 -13.25 -3.84 -9.08
N HIS A 59 -14.40 -4.43 -8.74
CA HIS A 59 -15.71 -3.86 -9.06
C HIS A 59 -15.95 -2.53 -8.35
N TYR A 60 -15.60 -2.46 -7.08
CA TYR A 60 -15.68 -1.23 -6.29
C TYR A 60 -14.79 -0.12 -6.89
N LEU A 61 -13.53 -0.41 -7.21
CA LEU A 61 -12.61 0.56 -7.82
C LEU A 61 -13.10 1.09 -9.17
N ARG A 62 -13.74 0.24 -9.99
CA ARG A 62 -14.35 0.65 -11.27
C ARG A 62 -15.53 1.60 -11.10
N ALA A 63 -16.23 1.55 -9.97
CA ALA A 63 -17.38 2.40 -9.69
C ALA A 63 -16.98 3.79 -9.19
N LEU A 64 -15.73 3.99 -8.79
CA LEU A 64 -15.23 5.27 -8.30
C LEU A 64 -15.04 6.29 -9.43
N GLY A 65 -15.44 7.53 -9.18
CA GLY A 65 -15.03 8.66 -10.00
C GLY A 65 -13.54 8.97 -9.85
N VAL A 66 -12.97 9.73 -10.79
CA VAL A 66 -11.54 10.11 -10.78
C VAL A 66 -11.16 10.82 -9.48
N ALA A 67 -12.00 11.73 -8.98
CA ALA A 67 -11.73 12.44 -7.73
C ALA A 67 -11.67 11.50 -6.53
N GLU A 68 -12.58 10.52 -6.45
CA GLU A 68 -12.59 9.52 -5.38
C GLU A 68 -11.37 8.59 -5.47
N MET A 69 -10.97 8.22 -6.69
CA MET A 69 -9.76 7.43 -6.93
C MET A 69 -8.50 8.17 -6.45
N ILE A 70 -8.36 9.45 -6.79
CA ILE A 70 -7.22 10.27 -6.32
C ILE A 70 -7.19 10.31 -4.79
N GLN A 71 -8.32 10.58 -4.15
CA GLN A 71 -8.42 10.61 -2.69
C GLN A 71 -8.11 9.25 -2.05
N LEU A 72 -8.51 8.15 -2.69
CA LEU A 72 -8.20 6.80 -2.22
C LEU A 72 -6.68 6.53 -2.32
N VAL A 73 -6.07 6.82 -3.46
CA VAL A 73 -4.62 6.65 -3.67
C VAL A 73 -3.83 7.44 -2.63
N THR A 74 -4.17 8.72 -2.39
CA THR A 74 -3.51 9.56 -1.38
C THR A 74 -3.64 8.95 0.02
N ARG A 75 -4.82 8.43 0.40
CA ARG A 75 -5.03 7.80 1.71
C ARG A 75 -4.22 6.51 1.87
N VAL A 76 -4.17 5.66 0.84
CA VAL A 76 -3.36 4.43 0.85
C VAL A 76 -1.87 4.78 0.98
N GLN A 77 -1.39 5.77 0.23
CA GLN A 77 0.00 6.20 0.29
C GLN A 77 0.38 6.75 1.68
N ALA A 78 -0.50 7.55 2.29
CA ALA A 78 -0.31 8.05 3.65
C ALA A 78 -0.26 6.90 4.67
N CYS A 79 -1.17 5.93 4.57
CA CYS A 79 -1.19 4.74 5.43
C CYS A 79 0.12 3.93 5.35
N LEU A 80 0.63 3.72 4.13
CA LEU A 80 1.89 3.02 3.91
C LEU A 80 3.09 3.79 4.48
N THR A 81 3.11 5.11 4.31
CA THR A 81 4.18 5.98 4.84
C THR A 81 4.18 6.02 6.37
N ASP A 82 3.00 6.12 6.99
CA ASP A 82 2.85 6.12 8.44
C ASP A 82 3.20 4.75 9.05
N GLY A 83 2.82 3.66 8.39
CA GLY A 83 3.20 2.30 8.79
C GLY A 83 4.71 2.09 8.77
N LEU A 84 5.39 2.56 7.71
CA LEU A 84 6.86 2.53 7.61
C LEU A 84 7.51 3.34 8.74
N HIS A 85 6.98 4.53 9.04
CA HIS A 85 7.47 5.35 10.16
C HIS A 85 7.26 4.69 11.53
N ALA A 86 6.14 4.02 11.73
CA ALA A 86 5.86 3.29 12.97
C ALA A 86 6.87 2.16 13.19
N ILE A 87 7.16 1.36 12.15
CA ILE A 87 8.14 0.26 12.21
C ILE A 87 9.55 0.81 12.45
N ALA A 88 9.94 1.89 11.76
CA ALA A 88 11.24 2.53 11.95
C ALA A 88 11.44 3.08 13.38
N ARG A 89 10.37 3.57 14.03
CA ARG A 89 10.41 4.04 15.42
C ARG A 89 10.58 2.88 16.41
N VAL A 90 9.87 1.77 16.22
CA VAL A 90 9.98 0.57 17.07
C VAL A 90 11.38 -0.07 16.97
N GLY A 91 11.98 -0.08 15.78
CA GLY A 91 13.35 -0.56 15.58
C GLY A 91 14.39 0.26 16.36
N LYS A 92 14.22 1.59 16.44
CA LYS A 92 15.13 2.47 17.19
C LYS A 92 15.03 2.30 18.70
N THR A 93 13.83 2.14 19.26
CA THR A 93 13.64 1.91 20.70
C THR A 93 14.19 0.55 21.14
N SER A 94 14.06 -0.50 20.32
CA SER A 94 14.58 -1.83 20.67
C SER A 94 16.11 -1.90 20.70
N VAL A 95 16.83 -1.11 19.89
CA VAL A 95 18.30 -1.09 19.87
C VAL A 95 18.88 -0.31 21.06
N LEU A 96 18.16 0.69 21.56
CA LEU A 96 18.57 1.48 22.74
C LEU A 96 18.43 0.68 24.04
N ASP A 97 17.40 -0.17 24.16
CA ASP A 97 17.14 -0.99 25.35
C ASP A 97 18.22 -2.08 25.57
N ARG A 98 18.75 -2.66 24.48
CA ARG A 98 19.80 -3.71 24.56
C ARG A 98 21.20 -3.21 24.93
N ARG A 99 21.44 -1.89 24.97
CA ARG A 99 22.74 -1.30 25.34
C ARG A 99 22.82 -0.84 26.80
N ALA A 100 21.75 -0.97 27.56
CA ALA A 100 21.66 -0.53 28.95
C ALA A 100 21.75 -1.67 29.98
N HIS A 101 22.17 -2.88 29.58
CA HIS A 101 22.40 -4.01 30.49
C HIS A 101 23.77 -4.64 30.27
#